data_AF-A0A258K6T9-F1
#
_entry.id   AF-A0A258K6T9-F1
#
_cell.length_a   1.000
_cell.length_b   1.000
_cell.length_c   1.000
_cell.angle_alpha   90.00
_cell.angle_beta   90.00
_cell.angle_gamma   90.00
#
_symmetry.space_group_name_H-M   'P 1'
#
loop_
_entity.id
_entity.type
_entity.pdbx_description
1 polymer ?
#
loop_
_entity_poly.entity_id
_entity_poly.type
_entity_poly.pdbx_seq_one_letter_code
_entity_poly.pdbx_strand_id
1 'polypeptide(L)'
;MTSLKQPISGTRGADIVGPRNPAVEAQNPDILIPPSTDHGGIPNLKFPFAMAHNRLEDGGWAREVTQRELGALKELAVVNMRLPPGVVRELHWHKEAEWAYVLNGRVRFYLVDDQRQTLVEDLGPGDLWLAPAGFPHAIQGLEEGTEFVLVFNDGNFSENQTLLVTELFAHMPREVLAKNFGVPP
;
A
#
# COMPACT_ATOMS: atom_id res chain seq x y z
N MET A 1 3.04 -6.06 -39.39
CA MET A 1 3.34 -5.08 -38.32
C MET A 1 2.10 -4.22 -38.16
N THR A 2 1.47 -4.23 -37.00
CA THR A 2 0.29 -3.39 -36.72
C THR A 2 0.74 -1.93 -36.66
N SER A 3 0.06 -1.05 -37.39
CA SER A 3 0.36 0.39 -37.36
C SER A 3 0.17 0.94 -35.94
N LEU A 4 1.12 1.74 -35.45
CA LEU A 4 1.00 2.41 -34.16
C LEU A 4 -0.16 3.42 -34.19
N LYS A 5 -0.92 3.48 -33.09
CA LYS A 5 -1.94 4.54 -32.92
C LYS A 5 -1.28 5.91 -32.87
N GLN A 6 -1.92 6.90 -33.46
CA GLN A 6 -1.50 8.30 -33.41
C GLN A 6 -2.54 9.11 -32.63
N PRO A 7 -2.14 10.21 -31.96
CA PRO A 7 -3.05 11.09 -31.22
C PRO A 7 -3.88 11.94 -32.20
N ILE A 8 -4.70 11.29 -33.02
CA ILE A 8 -5.53 11.88 -34.08
C ILE A 8 -6.99 11.45 -33.83
N SER A 9 -7.88 12.43 -33.78
CA SER A 9 -9.32 12.24 -33.61
C SER A 9 -10.06 13.08 -34.65
N GLY A 10 -10.48 12.42 -35.75
CA GLY A 10 -11.07 13.10 -36.90
C GLY A 10 -10.07 14.09 -37.52
N THR A 11 -10.41 15.38 -37.50
CA THR A 11 -9.57 16.47 -38.02
C THR A 11 -8.64 17.11 -36.98
N ARG A 12 -8.64 16.61 -35.73
CA ARG A 12 -7.84 17.16 -34.63
C ARG A 12 -6.63 16.25 -34.35
N GLY A 13 -5.53 16.86 -33.92
CA GLY A 13 -4.30 16.16 -33.56
C GLY A 13 -3.26 16.08 -34.69
N ALA A 14 -2.19 15.32 -34.46
CA ALA A 14 -1.09 15.10 -35.41
C ALA A 14 -0.37 13.78 -35.09
N ASP A 15 0.54 13.33 -35.95
CA ASP A 15 1.40 12.18 -35.70
C ASP A 15 2.53 12.48 -34.72
N ILE A 16 3.01 11.45 -34.00
CA ILE A 16 4.16 11.55 -33.11
C ILE A 16 5.44 11.33 -33.92
N VAL A 17 6.23 12.39 -34.09
CA VAL A 17 7.50 12.36 -34.83
C VAL A 17 8.72 12.04 -33.95
N GLY A 18 8.57 12.07 -32.63
CA GLY A 18 9.62 11.82 -31.66
C GLY A 18 9.68 10.38 -31.13
N PRO A 19 10.71 10.04 -30.32
CA PRO A 19 10.76 8.78 -29.58
C PRO A 19 9.53 8.63 -28.69
N ARG A 20 9.03 7.41 -28.56
CA ARG A 20 7.78 7.10 -27.86
C ARG A 20 7.85 5.76 -27.13
N ASN A 21 6.87 5.51 -26.24
CA ASN A 21 6.69 4.22 -25.59
C ASN A 21 5.34 3.59 -25.99
N PRO A 22 5.31 2.81 -27.10
CA PRO A 22 4.09 2.21 -27.61
C PRO A 22 3.36 1.30 -26.63
N ALA A 23 4.09 0.62 -25.74
CA ALA A 23 3.49 -0.27 -24.76
C ALA A 23 2.68 0.52 -23.72
N VAL A 24 3.18 1.66 -23.25
CA VAL A 24 2.46 2.55 -22.32
C VAL A 24 1.30 3.25 -23.00
N GLU A 25 1.48 3.71 -24.24
CA GLU A 25 0.40 4.35 -25.01
C GLU A 25 -0.76 3.39 -25.26
N ALA A 26 -0.46 2.12 -25.54
CA ALA A 26 -1.48 1.07 -25.71
C ALA A 26 -2.32 0.84 -24.44
N GLN A 27 -1.76 1.07 -23.25
CA GLN A 27 -2.46 0.99 -21.97
C GLN A 27 -3.26 2.27 -21.64
N ASN A 28 -3.08 3.35 -22.40
CA ASN A 28 -3.69 4.65 -22.14
C ASN A 28 -4.33 5.24 -23.42
N PRO A 29 -5.21 4.50 -24.13
CA PRO A 29 -5.77 4.95 -25.40
C PRO A 29 -6.56 6.25 -25.27
N ASP A 30 -7.29 6.44 -24.16
CA ASP A 30 -8.11 7.63 -23.91
C ASP A 30 -7.32 8.80 -23.30
N ILE A 31 -6.03 8.60 -22.97
CA ILE A 31 -5.11 9.72 -22.69
C ILE A 31 -4.41 10.14 -23.99
N LEU A 32 -4.05 9.18 -24.84
CA LEU A 32 -3.46 9.44 -26.15
C LEU A 32 -4.47 10.12 -27.10
N ILE A 33 -5.73 9.66 -27.08
CA ILE A 33 -6.83 10.19 -27.90
C ILE A 33 -8.03 10.43 -26.96
N PRO A 34 -8.08 11.56 -26.25
CA PRO A 34 -9.14 11.81 -25.27
C PRO A 34 -10.52 12.00 -25.92
N PRO A 35 -11.61 11.70 -25.19
CA PRO A 35 -12.96 12.04 -25.58
C PRO A 35 -13.09 13.53 -25.93
N SER A 36 -13.95 13.86 -26.90
CA SER A 36 -14.17 15.26 -27.30
C SER A 36 -14.77 16.14 -26.20
N THR A 37 -15.33 15.51 -25.17
CA THR A 37 -15.97 16.15 -24.01
C THR A 37 -14.99 16.52 -22.89
N ASP A 38 -13.74 16.04 -22.95
CA ASP A 38 -12.72 16.37 -21.94
C ASP A 38 -12.26 17.82 -22.08
N HIS A 39 -12.05 18.50 -20.95
CA HIS A 39 -11.67 19.91 -20.92
C HIS A 39 -10.93 20.31 -19.64
N GLY A 40 -10.07 21.32 -19.73
CA GLY A 40 -9.41 21.96 -18.59
C GLY A 40 -8.16 21.24 -18.07
N GLY A 41 -7.61 21.76 -16.98
CA GLY A 41 -6.43 21.20 -16.31
C GLY A 41 -6.82 20.44 -15.05
N ILE A 42 -7.11 19.15 -15.19
CA ILE A 42 -7.34 18.24 -14.07
C ILE A 42 -5.99 17.65 -13.63
N PRO A 43 -5.69 17.54 -12.32
CA PRO A 43 -4.47 16.87 -11.87
C PRO A 43 -4.45 15.42 -12.33
N ASN A 44 -3.27 14.79 -12.35
CA ASN A 44 -3.17 13.36 -12.60
C ASN A 44 -3.97 12.57 -11.55
N LEU A 45 -4.78 11.62 -12.00
CA LEU A 45 -5.61 10.74 -11.15
C LEU A 45 -5.25 9.25 -11.32
N LYS A 46 -4.13 8.94 -11.99
CA LYS A 46 -3.70 7.56 -12.25
C LYS A 46 -2.22 7.38 -11.87
N PHE A 47 -1.96 6.37 -11.04
CA PHE A 47 -0.60 5.90 -10.79
C PHE A 47 -0.59 4.37 -10.64
N PRO A 48 0.14 3.61 -11.46
CA PRO A 48 0.21 2.16 -11.33
C PRO A 48 1.24 1.76 -10.26
N PHE A 49 0.88 0.80 -9.39
CA PHE A 49 1.85 0.19 -8.44
C PHE A 49 3.10 -0.39 -9.12
N ALA A 50 3.04 -0.73 -10.41
CA ALA A 50 4.20 -1.17 -11.18
C ALA A 50 5.29 -0.10 -11.34
N MET A 51 4.98 1.16 -11.07
CA MET A 51 5.93 2.28 -11.04
C MET A 51 6.34 2.69 -9.62
N ALA A 52 5.77 2.06 -8.59
CA ALA A 52 6.17 2.29 -7.20
C ALA A 52 7.42 1.47 -6.86
N HIS A 53 8.30 2.03 -6.01
CA HIS A 53 9.42 1.27 -5.45
C HIS A 53 8.88 0.11 -4.61
N ASN A 54 9.43 -1.09 -4.82
CA ASN A 54 9.04 -2.29 -4.08
C ASN A 54 10.09 -2.61 -3.04
N ARG A 55 9.75 -2.43 -1.76
CA ARG A 55 10.60 -2.83 -0.63
C ARG A 55 10.52 -4.35 -0.50
N LEU A 56 11.63 -5.02 -0.73
CA LEU A 56 11.76 -6.47 -0.59
C LEU A 56 12.40 -6.78 0.76
N GLU A 57 11.84 -7.75 1.46
CA GLU A 57 12.36 -8.28 2.72
C GLU A 57 12.48 -9.80 2.60
N ASP A 58 13.24 -10.44 3.50
CA ASP A 58 13.39 -11.91 3.53
C ASP A 58 12.02 -12.64 3.64
N GLY A 59 11.00 -11.93 4.11
CA GLY A 59 9.65 -12.40 4.30
C GLY A 59 8.60 -11.85 3.32
N GLY A 60 8.96 -11.19 2.22
CA GLY A 60 7.95 -10.71 1.27
C GLY A 60 8.23 -9.33 0.73
N TRP A 61 7.18 -8.58 0.43
CA TRP A 61 7.34 -7.25 -0.15
C TRP A 61 6.17 -6.31 0.15
N ALA A 62 6.47 -5.01 0.12
CA ALA A 62 5.51 -3.93 0.22
C ALA A 62 5.87 -2.79 -0.75
N ARG A 63 4.86 -2.23 -1.40
CA ARG A 63 4.97 -1.04 -2.25
C ARG A 63 3.81 -0.11 -1.99
N GLU A 64 4.08 1.18 -2.04
CA GLU A 64 3.14 2.23 -1.65
C GLU A 64 2.86 3.21 -2.79
N VAL A 65 1.63 3.71 -2.84
CA VAL A 65 1.23 4.88 -3.63
C VAL A 65 0.63 5.88 -2.67
N THR A 66 1.34 6.98 -2.51
CA THR A 66 1.04 8.04 -1.55
C THR A 66 0.86 9.36 -2.29
N GLN A 67 0.70 10.46 -1.56
CA GLN A 67 0.71 11.79 -2.15
C GLN A 67 2.01 12.10 -2.91
N ARG A 68 3.14 11.43 -2.57
CA ARG A 68 4.42 11.58 -3.26
C ARG A 68 4.37 11.09 -4.70
N GLU A 69 3.66 9.98 -4.93
CA GLU A 69 3.49 9.37 -6.25
C GLU A 69 2.30 9.99 -7.01
N LEU A 70 1.20 10.25 -6.29
CA LEU A 70 -0.04 10.78 -6.85
C LEU A 70 -0.51 12.00 -6.04
N GLY A 71 -0.05 13.20 -6.41
CA GLY A 71 -0.31 14.43 -5.65
C GLY A 71 -1.78 14.83 -5.44
N ALA A 72 -2.71 14.21 -6.18
CA ALA A 72 -4.15 14.36 -5.96
C ALA A 72 -4.67 13.56 -4.74
N LEU A 73 -3.95 12.51 -4.33
CA LEU A 73 -4.31 11.59 -3.26
C LEU A 73 -3.83 12.14 -1.90
N LYS A 74 -4.46 13.21 -1.42
CA LYS A 74 -4.04 13.93 -0.19
C LYS A 74 -4.54 13.29 1.10
N GLU A 75 -5.74 12.73 1.07
CA GLU A 75 -6.42 12.20 2.25
C GLU A 75 -6.19 10.71 2.44
N LEU A 76 -5.54 10.05 1.47
CA LEU A 76 -5.36 8.60 1.46
C LEU A 76 -3.97 8.22 0.99
N ALA A 77 -3.45 7.13 1.52
CA ALA A 77 -2.31 6.42 0.96
C ALA A 77 -2.67 4.94 0.84
N VAL A 78 -2.05 4.25 -0.13
CA VAL A 78 -2.36 2.84 -0.41
C VAL A 78 -1.09 2.03 -0.41
N VAL A 79 -1.08 0.91 0.32
CA VAL A 79 0.01 -0.08 0.29
C VAL A 79 -0.52 -1.37 -0.32
N ASN A 80 0.25 -1.96 -1.22
CA ASN A 80 0.05 -3.34 -1.66
C ASN A 80 1.18 -4.18 -1.05
N MET A 81 0.80 -5.21 -0.29
CA MET A 81 1.73 -6.02 0.49
C MET A 81 1.48 -7.51 0.25
N ARG A 82 2.56 -8.29 0.28
CA ARG A 82 2.57 -9.74 0.13
C ARG A 82 3.36 -10.38 1.26
N LEU A 83 2.73 -11.31 1.98
CA LEU A 83 3.34 -12.13 3.03
C LEU A 83 3.28 -13.62 2.65
N PRO A 84 4.39 -14.27 2.25
CA PRO A 84 4.48 -15.71 2.00
C PRO A 84 4.02 -16.55 3.20
N PRO A 85 3.90 -17.88 3.02
CA PRO A 85 3.42 -18.76 4.08
C PRO A 85 4.11 -18.57 5.43
N GLY A 86 3.32 -18.34 6.47
CA GLY A 86 3.78 -18.17 7.85
C GLY A 86 4.45 -16.83 8.16
N VAL A 87 4.70 -15.96 7.17
CA VAL A 87 5.41 -14.69 7.41
C VAL A 87 4.53 -13.70 8.15
N VAL A 88 5.14 -12.99 9.09
CA VAL A 88 4.52 -11.96 9.92
C VAL A 88 4.99 -10.58 9.48
N ARG A 89 4.04 -9.69 9.17
CA ARG A 89 4.24 -8.25 9.32
C ARG A 89 4.27 -7.97 10.82
N GLU A 90 5.43 -7.53 11.30
CA GLU A 90 5.74 -7.33 12.71
C GLU A 90 4.63 -6.56 13.45
N LEU A 91 4.42 -6.88 14.74
CA LEU A 91 3.55 -6.10 15.62
C LEU A 91 3.96 -4.61 15.60
N HIS A 92 3.02 -3.76 15.22
CA HIS A 92 3.26 -2.34 15.06
C HIS A 92 1.99 -1.52 15.29
N TRP A 93 2.13 -0.20 15.28
CA TRP A 93 1.03 0.74 15.19
C TRP A 93 1.45 1.99 14.42
N HIS A 94 0.49 2.84 14.09
CA HIS A 94 0.69 4.08 13.37
C HIS A 94 -0.41 5.09 13.73
N LYS A 95 -0.24 6.36 13.33
CA LYS A 95 -1.16 7.45 13.68
C LYS A 95 -2.46 7.37 12.88
N GLU A 96 -2.37 6.82 11.69
CA GLU A 96 -3.43 6.67 10.72
C GLU A 96 -4.32 5.49 11.10
N ALA A 97 -5.59 5.53 10.71
CA ALA A 97 -6.43 4.33 10.68
C ALA A 97 -6.10 3.53 9.43
N GLU A 98 -6.15 2.20 9.54
CA GLU A 98 -5.89 1.28 8.44
C GLU A 98 -7.16 0.52 8.07
N TRP A 99 -7.57 0.61 6.81
CA TRP A 99 -8.58 -0.25 6.21
C TRP A 99 -7.90 -1.20 5.23
N ALA A 100 -8.34 -2.45 5.15
CA ALA A 100 -7.72 -3.41 4.23
C ALA A 100 -8.72 -4.30 3.50
N TYR A 101 -8.27 -4.81 2.35
CA TYR A 101 -8.97 -5.80 1.54
C TYR A 101 -8.03 -6.94 1.15
N VAL A 102 -8.43 -8.18 1.43
CA VAL A 102 -7.66 -9.37 1.06
C VAL A 102 -7.86 -9.68 -0.42
N LEU A 103 -6.78 -9.58 -1.21
CA LEU A 103 -6.81 -9.90 -2.64
C LEU A 103 -6.71 -11.40 -2.88
N ASN A 104 -5.82 -12.08 -2.16
CA ASN A 104 -5.54 -13.49 -2.35
C ASN A 104 -4.97 -14.15 -1.08
N GLY A 105 -5.10 -15.47 -1.01
CA GLY A 105 -4.60 -16.30 0.08
C GLY A 105 -5.35 -16.06 1.40
N ARG A 106 -4.71 -16.37 2.53
CA ARG A 106 -5.31 -16.19 3.86
C ARG A 106 -4.37 -15.53 4.84
N VAL A 107 -4.97 -14.74 5.71
CA VAL A 107 -4.28 -13.90 6.67
C VAL A 107 -4.88 -14.09 8.06
N ARG A 108 -4.03 -14.15 9.08
CA ARG A 108 -4.44 -13.97 10.47
C ARG A 108 -4.13 -12.54 10.88
N PHE A 109 -5.17 -11.83 11.29
CA PHE A 109 -5.09 -10.48 11.79
C PHE A 109 -5.18 -10.49 13.32
N TYR A 110 -4.26 -9.77 13.97
CA TYR A 110 -4.22 -9.61 15.42
C TYR A 110 -4.39 -8.13 15.74
N LEU A 111 -5.25 -7.78 16.70
CA LEU A 111 -5.45 -6.40 17.15
C LEU A 111 -5.62 -6.37 18.66
N VAL A 112 -5.07 -5.35 19.32
CA VAL A 112 -5.34 -5.05 20.73
C VAL A 112 -5.96 -3.66 20.85
N ASP A 113 -7.09 -3.54 21.53
CA ASP A 113 -7.77 -2.26 21.74
C ASP A 113 -7.30 -1.52 23.01
N ASP A 114 -7.82 -0.30 23.20
CA ASP A 114 -7.54 0.55 24.36
C ASP A 114 -8.12 0.02 25.68
N GLN A 115 -9.02 -0.96 25.61
CA GLN A 115 -9.57 -1.71 26.75
C GLN A 115 -8.83 -3.04 26.99
N ARG A 116 -7.72 -3.27 26.27
CA ARG A 116 -6.88 -4.48 26.33
C ARG A 116 -7.61 -5.75 25.90
N GLN A 117 -8.68 -5.64 25.14
CA GLN A 117 -9.28 -6.77 24.46
C GLN A 117 -8.44 -7.14 23.25
N THR A 118 -8.37 -8.44 22.96
CA THR A 118 -7.63 -8.97 21.83
C THR A 118 -8.59 -9.52 20.79
N LEU A 119 -8.42 -9.10 19.54
CA LEU A 119 -9.04 -9.72 18.38
C LEU A 119 -8.01 -10.57 17.66
N VAL A 120 -8.40 -11.79 17.30
CA VAL A 120 -7.62 -12.67 16.42
C VAL A 120 -8.59 -13.30 15.43
N GLU A 121 -8.45 -12.95 14.15
CA GLU A 121 -9.35 -13.43 13.09
C GLU A 121 -8.57 -13.93 11.88
N ASP A 122 -9.07 -15.02 11.27
CA ASP A 122 -8.54 -15.56 10.03
C ASP A 122 -9.42 -15.13 8.86
N LEU A 123 -8.87 -14.30 7.99
CA LEU A 123 -9.56 -13.70 6.85
C LEU A 123 -9.09 -14.32 5.52
N GLY A 124 -9.96 -14.31 4.52
CA GLY A 124 -9.71 -14.81 3.17
C GLY A 124 -10.08 -13.79 2.08
N PRO A 125 -9.97 -14.15 0.80
CA PRO A 125 -10.18 -13.21 -0.31
C PRO A 125 -11.59 -12.60 -0.29
N GLY A 126 -11.66 -11.26 -0.37
CA GLY A 126 -12.91 -10.51 -0.26
C GLY A 126 -13.23 -9.98 1.13
N ASP A 127 -12.57 -10.49 2.17
CA ASP A 127 -12.75 -10.01 3.54
C ASP A 127 -11.99 -8.70 3.78
N LEU A 128 -12.41 -8.00 4.84
CA LEU A 128 -11.92 -6.69 5.24
C LEU A 128 -11.45 -6.72 6.69
N TRP A 129 -10.52 -5.84 7.04
CA TRP A 129 -10.33 -5.40 8.43
C TRP A 129 -10.22 -3.89 8.53
N LEU A 130 -10.42 -3.39 9.74
CA LEU A 130 -10.19 -2.00 10.12
C LEU A 130 -9.41 -1.96 11.42
N ALA A 131 -8.21 -1.38 11.41
CA ALA A 131 -7.47 -1.03 12.61
C ALA A 131 -7.69 0.46 12.91
N PRO A 132 -8.37 0.82 14.02
CA PRO A 132 -8.45 2.21 14.45
C PRO A 132 -7.07 2.83 14.68
N ALA A 133 -6.98 4.15 14.53
CA ALA A 133 -5.75 4.90 14.72
C ALA A 133 -5.07 4.58 16.07
N GLY A 134 -3.79 4.24 16.03
CA GLY A 134 -2.98 3.93 17.21
C GLY A 134 -3.18 2.56 17.84
N PHE A 135 -4.11 1.74 17.35
CA PHE A 135 -4.32 0.39 17.91
C PHE A 135 -3.24 -0.56 17.38
N PRO A 136 -2.46 -1.21 18.25
CA PRO A 136 -1.40 -2.11 17.81
C PRO A 136 -1.96 -3.39 17.21
N HIS A 137 -1.37 -3.80 16.09
CA HIS A 137 -1.79 -4.96 15.34
C HIS A 137 -0.61 -5.67 14.66
N ALA A 138 -0.84 -6.93 14.30
CA ALA A 138 0.10 -7.74 13.53
C ALA A 138 -0.65 -8.50 12.44
N ILE A 139 0.05 -8.86 11.37
CA ILE A 139 -0.55 -9.51 10.20
C ILE A 139 0.29 -10.71 9.85
N GLN A 140 -0.31 -11.89 9.72
CA GLN A 140 0.42 -13.12 9.40
C GLN A 140 -0.19 -13.81 8.18
N GLY A 141 0.61 -14.08 7.15
CA GLY A 141 0.21 -14.99 6.09
C GLY A 141 0.07 -16.43 6.63
N LEU A 142 -1.06 -17.08 6.35
CA LEU A 142 -1.29 -18.49 6.73
C LEU A 142 -0.59 -19.46 5.78
N GLU A 143 -1.06 -20.70 5.64
CA GLU A 143 -0.36 -21.78 4.92
C GLU A 143 -0.10 -21.47 3.44
N GLU A 144 -0.99 -20.71 2.81
CA GLU A 144 -0.91 -20.26 1.42
C GLU A 144 -0.24 -18.87 1.26
N GLY A 145 0.05 -18.22 2.39
CA GLY A 145 0.41 -16.80 2.43
C GLY A 145 -0.74 -15.89 2.01
N THR A 146 -0.49 -14.60 1.84
CA THR A 146 -1.52 -13.63 1.44
C THR A 146 -0.95 -12.48 0.64
N GLU A 147 -1.79 -11.88 -0.20
CA GLU A 147 -1.60 -10.55 -0.77
C GLU A 147 -2.84 -9.71 -0.49
N PHE A 148 -2.65 -8.46 -0.08
CA PHE A 148 -3.72 -7.56 0.30
C PHE A 148 -3.39 -6.11 -0.06
N VAL A 149 -4.42 -5.26 0.02
CA VAL A 149 -4.31 -3.81 -0.12
C VAL A 149 -4.68 -3.18 1.21
N LEU A 150 -3.83 -2.26 1.68
CA LEU A 150 -4.06 -1.41 2.83
C LEU A 150 -4.35 0.01 2.35
N VAL A 151 -5.25 0.70 3.02
CA VAL A 151 -5.58 2.10 2.80
C VAL A 151 -5.47 2.82 4.13
N PHE A 152 -4.66 3.87 4.15
CA PHE A 152 -4.43 4.72 5.31
C PHE A 152 -5.09 6.07 5.07
N ASN A 153 -5.66 6.67 6.12
CA ASN A 153 -6.41 7.92 6.04
C ASN A 153 -5.55 9.21 6.13
N ASP A 154 -4.32 9.17 5.61
CA ASP A 154 -3.45 10.33 5.40
C ASP A 154 -2.54 10.06 4.18
N GLY A 155 -2.56 10.96 3.19
CA GLY A 155 -1.73 10.83 1.99
C GLY A 155 -0.23 10.98 2.23
N ASN A 156 0.18 11.46 3.40
CA ASN A 156 1.58 11.57 3.81
C ASN A 156 2.14 10.30 4.43
N PHE A 157 1.31 9.26 4.65
CA PHE A 157 1.74 7.99 5.20
C PHE A 157 2.97 7.42 4.46
N SER A 158 3.76 6.63 5.18
CA SER A 158 4.76 5.74 4.58
C SER A 158 4.84 4.46 5.40
N GLU A 159 4.86 3.32 4.72
CA GLU A 159 5.06 1.99 5.32
C GLU A 159 6.38 1.91 6.10
N ASN A 160 7.34 2.77 5.76
CA ASN A 160 8.64 2.86 6.43
C ASN A 160 8.62 3.74 7.69
N GLN A 161 7.46 4.26 8.10
CA GLN A 161 7.30 5.16 9.24
C GLN A 161 6.29 4.65 10.27
N THR A 162 5.99 3.35 10.25
CA THR A 162 5.22 2.71 11.33
C THR A 162 6.08 2.51 12.57
N LEU A 163 5.45 2.35 13.73
CA LEU A 163 6.12 2.15 15.01
C LEU A 163 6.21 0.65 15.29
N LEU A 164 7.39 0.08 15.03
CA LEU A 164 7.67 -1.35 15.21
C LEU A 164 8.01 -1.68 16.66
N VAL A 165 7.46 -2.77 17.21
CA VAL A 165 7.70 -3.14 18.61
C VAL A 165 9.18 -3.44 18.90
N THR A 166 9.89 -4.07 17.97
CA THR A 166 11.31 -4.40 18.13
C THR A 166 12.19 -3.16 17.98
N GLU A 167 11.84 -2.25 17.08
CA GLU A 167 12.53 -0.96 16.95
C GLU A 167 12.36 -0.11 18.21
N LEU A 168 11.16 -0.09 18.79
CA LEU A 168 10.93 0.56 20.08
C LEU A 168 11.85 -0.02 21.16
N PHE A 169 11.95 -1.35 21.26
CA PHE A 169 12.80 -2.00 22.26
C PHE A 169 14.28 -1.72 22.02
N ALA A 170 14.72 -1.72 20.76
CA ALA A 170 16.11 -1.41 20.39
C ALA A 170 16.52 0.02 20.79
N HIS A 171 15.56 0.95 20.85
CA HIS A 171 15.78 2.35 21.21
C HIS A 171 15.39 2.70 22.65
N MET A 172 15.05 1.71 23.48
CA MET A 172 14.85 1.90 24.91
C MET A 172 16.07 1.43 25.71
N PRO A 173 16.50 2.16 26.76
CA PRO A 173 17.53 1.68 27.66
C PRO A 173 17.17 0.31 28.23
N ARG A 174 18.14 -0.62 28.23
CA ARG A 174 17.92 -2.00 28.73
C ARG A 174 17.45 -2.02 30.18
N GLU A 175 17.95 -1.14 31.03
CA GLU A 175 17.49 -1.00 32.42
C GLU A 175 16.01 -0.63 32.54
N VAL A 176 15.47 0.17 31.62
CA VAL A 176 14.06 0.56 31.59
C VAL A 176 13.21 -0.63 31.17
N LEU A 177 13.62 -1.35 30.11
CA LEU A 177 12.95 -2.59 29.69
C LEU A 177 12.95 -3.64 30.81
N ALA A 178 14.11 -3.88 31.43
CA ALA A 178 14.28 -4.84 32.51
C ALA A 178 13.35 -4.51 33.69
N LYS A 179 13.28 -3.23 34.09
CA LYS A 179 12.37 -2.76 35.13
C LYS A 179 10.90 -2.90 34.72
N ASN A 180 10.55 -2.62 33.46
CA ASN A 180 9.20 -2.74 32.94
C ASN A 180 8.68 -4.18 32.96
N PHE A 181 9.54 -5.15 32.65
CA PHE A 181 9.19 -6.58 32.62
C PHE A 181 9.50 -7.34 33.91
N GLY A 182 10.17 -6.71 34.88
CA GLY A 182 10.56 -7.36 36.14
C GLY A 182 11.64 -8.45 35.97
N VAL A 183 12.55 -8.28 35.00
CA VAL A 183 13.61 -9.23 34.66
C VAL A 183 15.01 -8.62 34.91
N PRO A 184 16.09 -9.43 34.96
CA PRO A 184 17.45 -8.90 35.02
C PRO A 184 17.81 -8.06 33.78
N PRO A 185 18.69 -7.04 33.91
CA PRO A 185 19.13 -6.19 32.80
C PRO A 185 20.04 -6.88 31.78
#